data_AF-A0A842LNJ8-F1
#
_entry.id   AF-A0A842LNJ8-F1
#
_cell.length_a   1.000
_cell.length_b   1.000
_cell.length_c   1.000
_cell.angle_alpha   90.00
_cell.angle_beta   90.00
_cell.angle_gamma   90.00
#
_symmetry.space_group_name_H-M   'P 1'
#
loop_
_entity.id
_entity.type
_entity.pdbx_description
1 polymer ?
#
loop_
_entity_poly.entity_id
_entity_poly.type
_entity_poly.pdbx_seq_one_letter_code
_entity_poly.pdbx_strand_id
1 'polypeptide(L)'
;MSFLSEEEVNRRIEELPLPGKIIEELKEALKGKKITEEKYREIERRILEEYSKKIVDPCEAVGIVAAQSIGEPGTQMTMRTFHYAGVAEINVTLGLPRLIEILDARKTPSTPMMTVYLEEE
;
A
#
# COMPACT_ATOMS: atom_id res chain seq x y z
N MET A 1 36.36 17.21 0.59
CA MET A 1 34.89 17.11 0.58
C MET A 1 34.46 16.57 1.93
N SER A 2 33.66 17.29 2.71
CA SER A 2 33.15 16.74 3.97
C SER A 2 32.01 15.77 3.68
N PHE A 3 32.11 14.57 4.23
CA PHE A 3 31.07 13.54 4.16
C PHE A 3 30.30 13.59 5.47
N LEU A 4 28.98 13.40 5.44
CA LEU A 4 28.20 13.30 6.67
C LEU A 4 28.47 11.95 7.35
N SER A 5 28.48 11.96 8.69
CA SER A 5 28.41 10.74 9.49
C SER A 5 27.03 10.09 9.31
N GLU A 6 26.97 8.76 9.33
CA GLU A 6 25.70 8.02 9.25
C GLU A 6 24.73 8.40 10.37
N GLU A 7 25.25 8.72 11.56
CA GLU A 7 24.45 9.18 12.71
C GLU A 7 23.80 10.56 12.46
N GLU A 8 24.52 11.46 11.80
CA GLU A 8 24.03 12.81 11.46
C GLU A 8 22.96 12.72 10.36
N VAL A 9 23.14 11.84 9.37
CA VAL A 9 22.14 11.57 8.33
C VAL A 9 20.86 11.01 8.96
N ASN A 10 20.97 10.04 9.88
CA ASN A 10 19.81 9.44 10.52
C ASN A 10 19.01 10.44 11.36
N ARG A 11 19.69 11.31 12.13
CA ARG A 11 19.01 12.35 12.92
C ARG A 11 18.22 13.30 12.03
N ARG A 12 18.82 13.75 10.93
CA ARG A 12 18.15 14.68 10.00
C ARG A 12 16.98 14.04 9.26
N ILE A 13 17.05 12.75 8.95
CA ILE A 13 15.94 12.04 8.30
C ILE A 13 14.75 11.91 9.28
N GLU A 14 15.00 11.70 10.57
CA GLU A 14 13.94 11.60 11.59
C GLU A 14 13.24 12.94 11.84
N GLU A 15 13.91 14.06 11.61
CA GLU A 15 13.34 15.41 11.73
C GLU A 15 12.44 15.80 10.54
N LEU A 16 12.40 14.99 9.47
CA LEU A 16 11.60 15.30 8.28
C LEU A 16 10.09 15.14 8.56
N PRO A 17 9.23 16.04 8.03
CA PRO A 17 7.77 15.96 8.16
C PRO A 17 7.17 14.91 7.19
N LEU A 18 7.69 13.68 7.22
CA LEU A 18 7.31 12.59 6.32
C LEU A 18 6.70 11.40 7.10
N PRO A 19 5.87 10.57 6.45
CA PRO A 19 5.39 9.31 7.03
C PRO A 19 6.53 8.38 7.42
N GLY A 20 6.36 7.66 8.55
CA GLY A 20 7.38 6.76 9.10
C GLY A 20 7.88 5.69 8.12
N LYS A 21 7.01 5.14 7.27
CA LYS A 21 7.43 4.17 6.23
C LYS A 21 8.42 4.77 5.22
N ILE A 22 8.19 6.01 4.80
CA ILE A 22 9.09 6.71 3.86
C ILE A 22 10.43 6.99 4.53
N ILE A 23 10.41 7.33 5.82
CA ILE A 23 11.63 7.51 6.64
C ILE A 23 12.42 6.20 6.76
N GLU A 24 11.76 5.07 7.02
CA GLU A 24 12.38 3.74 7.09
C GLU A 24 13.01 3.34 5.76
N GLU A 25 12.26 3.49 4.66
CA GLU A 25 12.77 3.22 3.30
C GLU A 25 13.97 4.11 2.95
N LEU A 26 13.93 5.39 3.35
CA LEU A 26 15.03 6.32 3.12
C LEU A 26 16.28 5.96 3.93
N LYS A 27 16.11 5.57 5.19
CA LYS A 27 17.21 5.08 6.05
C LYS A 27 17.87 3.84 5.44
N GLU A 28 17.06 2.88 4.97
CA GLU A 28 17.58 1.68 4.32
C GLU A 28 18.30 2.01 3.01
N ALA A 29 17.74 2.90 2.19
CA ALA A 29 18.32 3.30 0.90
C ALA A 29 19.64 4.08 1.02
N LEU A 30 19.85 4.80 2.14
CA LEU A 30 21.04 5.60 2.40
C LEU A 30 22.07 4.86 3.28
N LYS A 31 21.71 3.72 3.88
CA LYS A 31 22.61 2.87 4.67
C LYS A 31 23.85 2.47 3.85
N GLY A 32 25.05 2.69 4.41
CA GLY A 32 26.31 2.32 3.78
C GLY A 32 26.74 3.17 2.58
N LYS A 33 26.03 4.27 2.26
CA LYS A 33 26.42 5.20 1.20
C LYS A 33 27.15 6.41 1.78
N LYS A 34 28.28 6.78 1.18
CA LYS A 34 29.01 8.02 1.49
C LYS A 34 28.35 9.18 0.76
N ILE A 35 27.68 10.05 1.52
CA ILE A 35 26.90 11.18 0.97
C ILE A 35 27.56 12.49 1.38
N THR A 36 27.68 13.41 0.44
CA THR A 36 28.10 14.80 0.68
C THR A 36 26.88 15.63 1.08
N GLU A 37 27.10 16.71 1.84
CA GLU A 37 26.03 17.63 2.27
C GLU A 37 25.17 18.13 1.10
N GLU A 38 25.79 18.44 -0.03
CA GLU A 38 25.09 18.89 -1.24
C GLU A 38 24.13 17.82 -1.79
N LYS A 39 24.56 16.55 -1.80
CA LYS A 39 23.73 15.44 -2.28
C LYS A 39 22.60 15.13 -1.32
N TYR A 40 22.85 15.21 0.00
CA TYR A 40 21.80 15.02 1.00
C TYR A 40 20.70 16.06 0.84
N ARG A 41 21.06 17.34 0.73
CA ARG A 41 20.09 18.44 0.51
C ARG A 41 19.33 18.28 -0.80
N GLU A 42 19.98 17.78 -1.86
CA GLU A 42 19.31 17.52 -3.11
C GLU A 42 18.26 16.40 -2.97
N ILE A 43 18.59 15.31 -2.27
CA ILE A 43 17.68 14.20 -2.00
C ILE A 43 16.50 14.67 -1.16
N GLU A 44 16.77 15.37 -0.05
CA GLU A 44 15.75 15.93 0.84
C GLU A 44 14.77 16.82 0.07
N ARG A 45 15.29 17.79 -0.70
CA ARG A 45 14.46 18.70 -1.50
C ARG A 45 13.58 17.94 -2.48
N ARG A 46 14.15 16.98 -3.21
CA ARG A 46 13.39 16.17 -4.20
C ARG A 46 12.29 15.36 -3.53
N ILE A 47 12.56 14.74 -2.38
CA ILE A 47 11.56 13.93 -1.66
C ILE A 47 10.42 14.81 -1.17
N LEU A 48 10.72 15.96 -0.57
CA LEU A 48 9.70 16.90 -0.10
C LEU A 48 8.85 17.42 -1.27
N GLU A 49 9.48 17.78 -2.38
CA GLU A 49 8.77 18.26 -3.58
C GLU A 49 7.87 17.17 -4.17
N GLU A 50 8.37 15.94 -4.32
CA GLU A 50 7.58 14.80 -4.81
C GLU A 50 6.44 14.43 -3.86
N TYR A 51 6.66 14.48 -2.55
CA TYR A 51 5.62 14.20 -1.58
C TYR A 51 4.51 15.26 -1.65
N SER A 52 4.87 16.55 -1.63
CA SER A 52 3.90 17.64 -1.74
C SER A 52 3.08 17.59 -3.03
N LYS A 53 3.67 17.20 -4.16
CA LYS A 53 2.97 17.04 -5.44
C LYS A 53 1.99 15.87 -5.49
N LYS A 54 2.16 14.86 -4.62
CA LYS A 54 1.32 13.65 -4.59
C LYS A 54 0.16 13.74 -3.60
N ILE A 55 0.07 14.84 -2.85
CA ILE A 55 -1.08 15.08 -1.99
C ILE A 55 -2.31 15.34 -2.88
N VAL A 56 -3.43 14.72 -2.54
CA VAL A 56 -4.70 14.95 -3.25
C VAL A 56 -5.15 16.39 -3.07
N ASP A 57 -5.64 17.00 -4.14
CA ASP A 57 -6.17 18.35 -4.09
C ASP A 57 -7.39 18.44 -3.14
N PRO A 58 -7.50 19.53 -2.36
CA PRO A 58 -8.65 19.73 -1.51
C PRO A 58 -9.94 19.83 -2.34
N CYS A 59 -11.04 19.33 -1.79
CA CYS A 59 -12.37 19.29 -2.42
C CYS A 59 -12.50 18.38 -3.66
N GLU A 60 -11.52 17.51 -3.93
CA GLU A 60 -11.65 16.49 -4.96
C GLU A 60 -12.77 15.49 -4.64
N ALA A 61 -13.50 15.03 -5.66
CA ALA A 61 -14.66 14.14 -5.52
C ALA A 61 -14.25 12.68 -5.30
N VAL A 62 -13.41 12.42 -4.30
CA VAL A 62 -12.79 11.11 -4.02
C VAL A 62 -13.82 9.99 -3.82
N GLY A 63 -15.02 10.29 -3.32
CA GLY A 63 -16.08 9.30 -3.13
C GLY A 63 -16.62 8.75 -4.45
N ILE A 64 -16.81 9.60 -5.46
CA ILE A 64 -17.30 9.19 -6.79
C ILE A 64 -16.22 8.39 -7.52
N VAL A 65 -14.98 8.89 -7.50
CA VAL A 65 -13.83 8.22 -8.12
C VAL A 65 -13.60 6.85 -7.47
N ALA A 66 -13.66 6.75 -6.15
CA ALA A 66 -13.52 5.48 -5.44
C ALA A 66 -14.65 4.50 -5.80
N ALA A 67 -15.90 4.96 -5.85
CA ALA A 67 -17.05 4.13 -6.21
C ALA A 67 -16.96 3.60 -7.64
N GLN A 68 -16.48 4.41 -8.59
CA GLN A 68 -16.25 3.97 -9.96
C GLN A 68 -15.08 2.99 -10.05
N SER A 69 -13.96 3.30 -9.39
CA SER A 69 -12.74 2.49 -9.42
C SER A 69 -12.96 1.06 -8.89
N ILE A 70 -13.82 0.89 -7.88
CA ILE A 70 -14.19 -0.43 -7.37
C ILE A 70 -15.25 -1.13 -8.23
N GLY A 71 -16.18 -0.37 -8.82
CA GLY A 71 -17.32 -0.92 -9.55
C GLY A 71 -17.03 -1.31 -11.01
N GLU A 72 -16.19 -0.55 -11.72
CA GLU A 72 -15.83 -0.79 -13.12
C GLU A 72 -15.26 -2.20 -13.38
N PRO A 73 -14.26 -2.70 -12.60
CA PRO A 73 -13.74 -4.05 -12.81
C PRO A 73 -14.77 -5.14 -12.47
N GLY A 74 -15.81 -4.84 -11.70
CA GLY A 74 -16.88 -5.78 -11.37
C GLY A 74 -17.57 -6.34 -12.62
N THR A 75 -17.68 -5.54 -13.69
CA THR A 75 -18.24 -5.99 -14.98
C THR A 75 -17.34 -7.02 -15.67
N GLN A 76 -16.01 -6.82 -15.59
CA GLN A 76 -15.00 -7.71 -16.16
C GLN A 76 -14.85 -9.03 -15.37
N MET A 77 -15.13 -8.99 -14.07
CA MET A 77 -15.07 -10.16 -13.18
C MET A 77 -16.17 -11.20 -13.46
N THR A 78 -17.17 -10.88 -14.29
CA THR A 78 -18.27 -11.79 -14.64
C THR A 78 -17.86 -12.96 -15.56
N MET A 79 -16.71 -12.87 -16.27
CA MET A 79 -16.34 -13.80 -17.37
C MET A 79 -14.95 -14.47 -17.24
N ARG A 80 -14.33 -14.57 -16.04
CA ARG A 80 -12.99 -15.19 -15.88
C ARG A 80 -12.79 -16.07 -14.63
N THR A 81 -13.62 -17.09 -14.42
CA THR A 81 -13.47 -17.94 -13.21
C THR A 81 -13.85 -19.42 -13.39
N PHE A 82 -13.33 -20.10 -14.43
CA PHE A 82 -13.48 -21.56 -14.51
C PHE A 82 -12.19 -22.35 -14.69
N HIS A 83 -11.03 -21.70 -14.70
CA HIS A 83 -9.76 -22.40 -14.94
C HIS A 83 -8.72 -22.02 -13.88
N TYR A 84 -8.97 -22.42 -12.64
CA TYR A 84 -7.89 -22.64 -11.68
C TYR A 84 -7.69 -24.15 -11.56
N ALA A 85 -6.70 -24.64 -12.31
CA ALA A 85 -6.39 -26.05 -12.44
C ALA A 85 -5.87 -26.61 -11.10
N GLY A 86 -6.60 -27.55 -10.50
CA GLY A 86 -5.97 -28.70 -9.85
C GLY A 86 -5.87 -28.76 -8.32
N VAL A 87 -6.51 -27.90 -7.54
CA VAL A 87 -6.59 -28.09 -6.06
C VAL A 87 -8.06 -28.01 -5.63
N ALA A 88 -8.55 -29.08 -5.02
CA ALA A 88 -9.97 -29.38 -4.83
C ALA A 88 -10.75 -28.52 -3.80
N GLU A 89 -10.23 -27.37 -3.37
CA GLU A 89 -10.80 -26.64 -2.22
C GLU A 89 -10.91 -25.11 -2.35
N ILE A 90 -11.05 -24.56 -3.56
CA ILE A 90 -11.48 -23.16 -3.67
C ILE A 90 -12.58 -23.07 -4.71
N ASN A 91 -13.82 -23.02 -4.25
CA ASN A 91 -15.00 -22.73 -5.08
C ASN A 91 -14.80 -21.35 -5.75
N VAL A 92 -14.47 -21.38 -7.05
CA VAL A 92 -14.12 -20.23 -7.90
C VAL A 92 -15.35 -19.38 -8.28
N THR A 93 -16.41 -19.36 -7.46
CA THR A 93 -17.64 -18.59 -7.71
C THR A 93 -17.77 -17.31 -6.87
N LEU A 94 -16.77 -16.98 -6.05
CA LEU A 94 -16.90 -15.98 -4.97
C LEU A 94 -16.21 -14.63 -5.24
N GLY A 95 -16.12 -14.18 -6.49
CA GLY A 95 -15.54 -12.86 -6.78
C GLY A 95 -16.54 -11.73 -6.47
N LEU A 96 -17.32 -11.37 -7.49
CA LEU A 96 -18.32 -10.30 -7.39
C LEU A 96 -19.43 -10.59 -6.35
N PRO A 97 -19.99 -11.81 -6.24
CA PRO A 97 -21.01 -12.10 -5.22
C PRO A 97 -20.50 -11.87 -3.80
N ARG A 98 -19.24 -12.20 -3.50
CA ARG A 98 -18.65 -12.00 -2.18
C ARG A 98 -18.44 -10.52 -1.88
N LEU A 99 -18.01 -9.74 -2.87
CA LEU A 99 -17.86 -8.28 -2.73
C LEU A 99 -19.21 -7.64 -2.36
N ILE A 100 -20.29 -8.04 -3.04
CA ILE A 100 -21.66 -7.57 -2.74
C ILE A 100 -22.07 -7.95 -1.32
N GLU A 101 -21.84 -9.20 -0.89
CA GLU A 101 -22.19 -9.63 0.47
C GLU A 101 -21.50 -8.82 1.57
N ILE A 102 -20.21 -8.48 1.36
CA ILE A 102 -19.42 -7.68 2.29
C ILE A 102 -19.92 -6.23 2.31
N LEU A 103 -20.15 -5.64 1.13
CA LEU A 103 -20.62 -4.26 1.00
C LEU A 103 -22.02 -4.06 1.58
N ASP A 104 -22.93 -5.01 1.34
CA ASP A 104 -24.30 -5.01 1.88
C ASP A 104 -24.35 -5.37 3.38
N ALA A 105 -23.22 -5.72 3.99
CA ALA A 105 -23.10 -6.18 5.37
C ALA A 105 -24.13 -7.29 5.72
N ARG A 106 -24.26 -8.30 4.85
CA ARG A 106 -25.24 -9.38 5.05
C ARG A 106 -24.96 -10.14 6.35
N LYS A 107 -26.02 -10.38 7.13
CA LYS A 107 -25.94 -11.09 8.43
C LYS A 107 -25.34 -12.49 8.32
N THR A 108 -25.65 -13.21 7.24
CA THR A 108 -25.14 -14.57 7.01
C THR A 108 -24.57 -14.65 5.59
N PRO A 109 -23.25 -14.87 5.41
CA PRO A 109 -22.67 -15.03 4.09
C PRO A 109 -23.01 -16.41 3.50
N SER A 110 -23.00 -16.53 2.18
CA SER A 110 -23.39 -17.78 1.51
C SER A 110 -22.40 -18.93 1.76
N THR A 111 -21.11 -18.63 1.96
CA THR A 111 -20.04 -19.60 2.23
C THR A 111 -19.13 -19.13 3.38
N PRO A 112 -19.52 -19.33 4.65
CA PRO A 112 -18.68 -18.98 5.79
C PRO A 112 -17.46 -19.91 5.86
N MET A 113 -16.28 -19.35 6.10
CA MET A 113 -15.03 -20.09 6.32
C MET A 113 -14.33 -19.55 7.56
N MET A 114 -13.58 -20.42 8.26
CA MET A 114 -12.74 -20.05 9.39
C MET A 114 -11.35 -20.66 9.24
N THR A 115 -10.33 -19.89 9.59
CA THR A 115 -8.94 -20.38 9.68
C THR A 115 -8.63 -20.59 11.15
N VAL A 116 -8.38 -21.84 11.55
CA VAL A 116 -8.03 -22.20 12.93
C VAL A 116 -6.52 -22.36 13.02
N TYR A 117 -5.89 -21.54 13.86
CA TYR A 117 -4.46 -21.64 14.17
C TYR A 117 -4.27 -22.54 15.40
N LEU A 118 -3.24 -23.38 15.38
CA LEU A 118 -2.84 -24.18 16.52
C LEU A 118 -1.68 -23.48 17.22
N GLU A 119 -1.66 -23.52 18.56
CA GLU A 119 -0.50 -23.10 19.33
C GLU A 119 0.60 -24.17 19.24
N GLU A 120 1.86 -23.74 19.25
CA GLU A 120 2.99 -24.66 19.42
C GLU A 120 2.99 -25.16 20.87
N GLU A 121 3.14 -26.48 21.07
CA GLU A 121 3.24 -27.10 22.41
C GLU A 121 4.43 -26.61 23.23
#